data_AF-A0A835U666-F1
#
_entry.id   AF-A0A835U666-F1
#
_cell.length_a   1.000
_cell.length_b   1.000
_cell.length_c   1.000
_cell.angle_alpha   90.00
_cell.angle_beta   90.00
_cell.angle_gamma   90.00
#
_symmetry.space_group_name_H-M   'P 1'
#
loop_
_entity.id
_entity.type
_entity.pdbx_description
1 polymer ?
#
loop_
_entity_poly.entity_id
_entity_poly.type
_entity_poly.pdbx_seq_one_letter_code
_entity_poly.pdbx_strand_id
1 'polypeptide(L)'
;MEFLALLMYCDWMSVTLCEPWFGSSYLVEDIPPSTLEHWASPLEIIPSLHLPLKNEFIPEDFSLRNANILPSSVSASYPKCVIDHPLMKLWYKIDHTFNVPRANTYFLVTMKGGYSSLKACVLTELFVHLLKDELNEITYQVSLYLYVIP
;
A
#
# COMPACT_ATOMS: atom_id res chain seq x y z
N MET A 1 -8.12 30.86 1.06
CA MET A 1 -7.57 29.53 1.40
C MET A 1 -6.17 29.78 1.91
N GLU A 2 -6.02 29.94 3.23
CA GLU A 2 -4.73 30.18 3.85
C GLU A 2 -4.04 28.83 4.03
N PHE A 3 -2.89 28.64 3.37
CA PHE A 3 -2.05 27.48 3.56
C PHE A 3 -1.22 27.69 4.83
N LEU A 4 -1.58 27.00 5.91
CA LEU A 4 -0.72 26.86 7.09
C LEU A 4 0.30 25.76 6.80
N ALA A 5 1.51 26.15 6.39
CA ALA A 5 2.65 25.25 6.36
C ALA A 5 3.27 25.17 7.76
N LEU A 6 3.01 24.07 8.48
CA LEU A 6 3.71 23.72 9.71
C LEU A 6 5.10 23.20 9.36
N LEU A 7 6.10 24.09 9.33
CA LEU A 7 7.51 23.70 9.27
C LEU A 7 8.01 23.49 10.70
N MET A 8 8.25 22.23 11.08
CA MET A 8 8.87 21.90 12.37
C MET A 8 10.39 22.11 12.27
N TYR A 9 10.87 23.32 12.52
CA TYR A 9 12.30 23.58 12.75
C TYR A 9 12.62 23.33 14.23
N CYS A 10 13.62 22.48 14.48
CA CYS A 10 14.10 22.20 15.84
C CYS A 10 15.37 23.03 16.08
N ASP A 11 15.19 24.30 16.46
CA ASP A 11 16.28 25.15 16.95
C ASP A 11 16.19 25.22 18.48
N TRP A 12 17.20 24.70 19.18
CA TRP A 12 17.08 24.23 20.56
C TRP A 12 17.05 25.34 21.64
N MET A 13 16.81 26.60 21.30
CA MET A 13 17.00 27.72 22.26
C MET A 13 15.96 28.87 22.22
N SER A 14 14.81 28.74 21.56
CA SER A 14 13.85 29.86 21.47
C SER A 14 12.42 29.48 21.88
N VAL A 15 11.87 30.30 22.81
CA VAL A 15 10.50 30.36 23.35
C VAL A 15 9.47 29.47 22.62
N THR A 16 9.14 28.34 23.23
CA THR A 16 8.14 27.41 22.70
C THR A 16 6.78 27.71 23.33
N LEU A 17 5.77 27.98 22.51
CA LEU A 17 4.38 28.08 22.93
C LEU A 17 3.86 26.67 23.26
N CYS A 18 2.83 26.61 24.09
CA CYS A 18 2.23 25.35 24.52
C CYS A 18 0.74 25.38 24.19
N GLU A 19 0.30 24.41 23.40
CA GLU A 19 -1.11 24.24 23.05
C GLU A 19 -1.89 23.76 24.29
N PRO A 20 -3.07 24.34 24.60
CA PRO A 20 -3.70 24.20 25.92
C PRO A 20 -4.31 22.82 26.23
N TRP A 21 -4.65 22.00 25.22
CA TRP A 21 -5.38 20.75 25.43
C TRP A 21 -4.44 19.55 25.56
N PHE A 22 -3.42 19.46 24.72
CA PHE A 22 -2.46 18.36 24.66
C PHE A 22 -1.09 18.74 25.22
N GLY A 23 -0.84 20.03 25.48
CA GLY A 23 0.46 20.50 25.96
C GLY A 23 1.55 20.40 24.89
N SER A 24 1.18 20.35 23.62
CA SER A 24 2.12 20.24 22.51
C SER A 24 2.93 21.53 22.38
N SER A 25 4.25 21.39 22.41
CA SER A 25 5.20 22.46 22.20
C SER A 25 5.29 22.86 20.72
N TYR A 26 5.10 24.13 20.39
CA TYR A 26 5.17 24.65 19.02
C TYR A 26 5.77 26.06 18.96
N LEU A 27 6.16 26.46 17.74
CA LEU A 27 6.68 27.79 17.42
C LEU A 27 5.88 28.35 16.23
N VAL A 28 5.61 29.65 16.25
CA VAL A 28 4.96 30.36 15.13
C VAL A 28 5.90 31.44 14.66
N GLU A 29 6.26 31.39 13.38
CA GLU A 29 7.13 32.34 12.73
C GLU A 29 6.54 32.72 11.37
N ASP A 30 6.74 33.98 10.98
CA ASP A 30 6.41 34.42 9.64
C ASP A 30 7.42 33.83 8.64
N ILE A 31 6.92 33.33 7.52
CA ILE A 31 7.78 32.80 6.45
C ILE A 31 8.55 33.97 5.81
N PRO A 32 9.90 33.93 5.75
CA PRO A 32 10.68 35.02 5.16
C PRO A 32 10.28 35.31 3.71
N PRO A 33 10.15 36.57 3.28
CA PRO A 33 9.76 36.92 1.91
C PRO A 33 10.66 36.30 0.84
N SER A 34 11.97 36.20 1.10
CA SER A 34 12.93 35.56 0.19
C SER A 34 12.63 34.08 -0.07
N THR A 35 12.07 33.37 0.91
CA THR A 35 11.67 31.96 0.77
C THR A 35 10.42 31.84 -0.09
N LEU A 36 9.44 32.73 0.11
CA LEU A 36 8.22 32.76 -0.70
C LEU A 36 8.52 33.11 -2.16
N GLU A 37 9.40 34.09 -2.41
CA GLU A 37 9.85 34.44 -3.76
C GLU A 37 10.52 33.26 -4.47
N HIS A 38 11.34 32.50 -3.74
CA HIS A 38 12.00 31.31 -4.29
C HIS A 38 11.00 30.19 -4.66
N TRP A 39 9.98 29.95 -3.84
CA TRP A 39 8.94 28.95 -4.14
C TRP A 39 8.00 29.39 -5.27
N ALA A 40 7.74 30.68 -5.41
CA ALA A 40 6.89 31.23 -6.47
C ALA A 40 7.53 31.12 -7.87
N SER A 41 8.86 31.04 -7.94
CA SER A 41 9.61 30.95 -9.20
C SER A 41 10.63 29.80 -9.15
N PRO A 42 10.18 28.54 -9.27
CA PRO A 42 11.09 27.42 -9.40
C PRO A 42 11.93 27.59 -10.67
N LEU A 43 13.26 27.52 -10.52
CA LEU A 43 14.22 27.80 -11.59
C LEU A 43 14.13 26.79 -12.75
N GLU A 44 13.76 25.55 -12.47
CA GLU A 44 13.67 24.47 -13.44
C GLU A 44 12.47 23.55 -13.16
N ILE A 45 11.82 23.09 -14.22
CA ILE A 45 10.85 22.00 -14.14
C ILE A 45 11.63 20.71 -13.98
N ILE A 46 11.46 20.03 -12.87
CA ILE A 46 12.12 18.76 -12.58
C ILE A 46 11.49 17.67 -13.47
N PRO A 47 12.23 17.07 -14.42
CA PRO A 47 11.65 16.11 -15.38
C PRO A 47 11.09 14.83 -14.74
N SER A 48 11.58 14.47 -13.54
CA SER A 48 11.06 13.34 -12.77
C SER A 48 9.71 13.62 -12.11
N LEU A 49 9.26 14.88 -12.06
CA LEU A 49 7.93 15.25 -11.60
C LEU A 49 6.99 15.33 -12.81
N HIS A 50 6.40 14.19 -13.15
CA HIS A 50 5.43 14.09 -14.23
C HIS A 50 4.08 13.59 -13.71
N LEU A 51 3.04 13.75 -14.52
CA LEU A 51 1.75 13.12 -14.26
C LEU A 51 1.91 11.59 -14.27
N PRO A 52 1.11 10.86 -13.48
CA PRO A 52 1.15 9.41 -13.50
C PRO A 52 0.82 8.89 -14.90
N LEU A 53 1.44 7.76 -15.25
CA LEU A 53 1.10 7.03 -16.47
C LEU A 53 -0.32 6.45 -16.37
N LYS A 54 -0.86 6.02 -17.52
CA LYS A 54 -2.12 5.26 -17.55
C LYS A 54 -1.99 4.04 -16.63
N ASN A 55 -2.99 3.84 -15.78
CA ASN A 55 -3.04 2.69 -14.88
C ASN A 55 -3.44 1.42 -15.64
N GLU A 56 -2.47 0.53 -15.86
CA GLU A 56 -2.65 -0.75 -16.57
C GLU A 56 -3.36 -1.83 -15.72
N PHE A 57 -3.60 -1.57 -14.43
CA PHE A 57 -4.29 -2.51 -13.53
C PHE A 57 -5.82 -2.37 -13.54
N ILE A 58 -6.37 -1.42 -14.30
CA ILE A 58 -7.82 -1.31 -14.49
C ILE A 58 -8.28 -2.49 -15.37
N PRO A 59 -9.11 -3.41 -14.88
CA PRO A 59 -9.53 -4.58 -15.64
C PRO A 59 -10.60 -4.22 -16.66
N GLU A 60 -10.50 -4.86 -17.82
CA GLU A 60 -11.42 -4.70 -18.95
C GLU A 60 -12.33 -5.93 -19.13
N ASP A 61 -11.93 -7.10 -18.60
CA ASP A 61 -12.69 -8.37 -18.68
C ASP A 61 -13.35 -8.70 -17.33
N PHE A 62 -14.69 -8.73 -17.34
CA PHE A 62 -15.53 -9.06 -16.19
C PHE A 62 -16.26 -10.40 -16.35
N SER A 63 -15.84 -11.23 -17.31
CA SER A 63 -16.47 -12.52 -17.56
C SER A 63 -16.32 -13.49 -16.38
N LEU A 64 -17.42 -14.13 -16.00
CA LEU A 64 -17.43 -15.10 -14.90
C LEU A 64 -16.88 -16.45 -15.35
N ARG A 65 -15.83 -16.91 -14.67
CA ARG A 65 -15.20 -18.21 -14.96
C ARG A 65 -16.05 -19.42 -14.57
N ASN A 66 -17.10 -19.22 -13.77
CA ASN A 66 -18.02 -20.28 -13.33
C ASN A 66 -19.23 -20.48 -14.27
N ALA A 67 -19.40 -19.63 -15.30
CA ALA A 67 -20.60 -19.63 -16.15
C ALA A 67 -20.78 -20.92 -16.97
N ASN A 68 -19.69 -21.61 -17.30
CA ASN A 68 -19.71 -22.84 -18.11
C ASN A 68 -19.65 -24.12 -17.28
N ILE A 69 -19.66 -24.03 -15.95
CA ILE A 69 -19.59 -25.18 -15.06
C ILE A 69 -21.01 -25.64 -14.73
N LEU A 70 -21.39 -26.82 -15.22
CA LEU A 70 -22.70 -27.41 -14.97
C LEU A 70 -22.96 -27.56 -13.45
N PRO A 71 -24.15 -27.18 -12.95
CA PRO A 71 -24.53 -27.30 -11.54
C PRO A 71 -24.58 -28.76 -11.03
N SER A 72 -24.49 -29.74 -11.94
CA SER A 72 -24.40 -31.18 -11.62
C SER A 72 -22.98 -31.64 -11.28
N SER A 73 -21.95 -30.83 -11.52
CA SER A 73 -20.65 -31.05 -10.90
C SER A 73 -20.74 -30.61 -9.44
N VAL A 74 -20.53 -31.53 -8.50
CA VAL A 74 -20.60 -31.25 -7.07
C VAL A 74 -19.67 -30.07 -6.75
N SER A 75 -20.26 -28.88 -6.58
CA SER A 75 -19.55 -27.71 -6.10
C SER A 75 -18.91 -28.11 -4.77
N ALA A 76 -17.59 -28.16 -4.74
CA ALA A 76 -16.87 -28.61 -3.56
C ALA A 76 -17.15 -27.58 -2.46
N SER A 77 -17.82 -28.00 -1.39
CA SER A 77 -18.08 -27.12 -0.24
C SER A 77 -16.79 -26.59 0.37
N TYR A 78 -15.69 -27.34 0.22
CA TYR A 78 -14.36 -27.04 0.72
C TYR A 78 -13.32 -26.88 -0.41
N PRO A 79 -12.21 -26.14 -0.18
CA PRO A 79 -11.08 -26.07 -1.09
C PRO A 79 -10.42 -27.42 -1.34
N LYS A 80 -10.00 -27.67 -2.59
CA LYS A 80 -9.28 -28.89 -2.98
C LYS A 80 -7.79 -28.62 -3.10
N CYS A 81 -6.96 -29.51 -2.59
CA CYS A 81 -5.52 -29.46 -2.82
C CYS A 81 -5.25 -29.89 -4.26
N VAL A 82 -4.77 -28.95 -5.09
CA VAL A 82 -4.48 -29.18 -6.51
C VAL A 82 -2.98 -29.39 -6.74
N ILE A 83 -2.14 -28.92 -5.82
CA ILE A 83 -0.71 -29.21 -5.81
C ILE A 83 -0.33 -29.61 -4.40
N ASP A 84 0.27 -30.79 -4.25
CA ASP A 84 0.86 -31.28 -3.02
C ASP A 84 2.32 -31.66 -3.29
N HIS A 85 3.25 -30.77 -2.89
CA HIS A 85 4.68 -30.93 -3.05
C HIS A 85 5.38 -30.65 -1.71
N PRO A 86 6.53 -31.28 -1.40
CA PRO A 86 7.24 -31.06 -0.13
C PRO A 86 7.53 -29.60 0.25
N LEU A 87 7.61 -28.70 -0.73
CA LEU A 87 7.88 -27.27 -0.53
C LEU A 87 6.66 -26.36 -0.76
N MET A 88 5.54 -26.89 -1.25
CA MET A 88 4.39 -26.08 -1.65
C MET A 88 3.09 -26.88 -1.61
N LYS A 89 2.05 -26.27 -1.04
CA LYS A 89 0.67 -26.76 -1.18
C LYS A 89 -0.20 -25.66 -1.78
N LEU A 90 -0.90 -25.98 -2.87
CA LEU A 90 -1.88 -25.09 -3.48
C LEU A 90 -3.29 -25.64 -3.26
N TRP A 91 -4.14 -24.81 -2.67
CA TRP A 91 -5.56 -25.10 -2.45
C TRP A 91 -6.38 -24.19 -3.35
N TYR A 92 -7.32 -24.79 -4.08
CA TYR A 92 -8.17 -24.09 -5.04
C TYR A 92 -9.64 -24.39 -4.76
N LYS A 93 -10.45 -23.34 -4.81
CA LYS A 93 -11.91 -23.41 -4.79
C LYS A 93 -12.43 -22.34 -5.76
N ILE A 94 -13.29 -22.75 -6.69
CA ILE A 94 -14.03 -21.79 -7.50
C ILE A 94 -15.25 -21.29 -6.72
N ASP A 95 -15.50 -19.98 -6.79
CA ASP A 95 -16.69 -19.40 -6.20
C ASP A 95 -17.93 -19.64 -7.08
N HIS A 96 -19.00 -20.10 -6.45
CA HIS A 96 -20.33 -20.25 -7.05
C HIS A 96 -21.40 -19.45 -6.26
N THR A 97 -21.01 -18.76 -5.19
CA THR A 97 -21.96 -18.11 -4.28
C THR A 97 -22.14 -16.64 -4.62
N PHE A 98 -21.07 -15.91 -4.90
CA PHE A 98 -21.13 -14.45 -5.04
C PHE A 98 -21.22 -13.99 -6.49
N ASN A 99 -20.79 -14.82 -7.46
CA ASN A 99 -20.88 -14.52 -8.90
C ASN A 99 -20.30 -13.14 -9.28
N VAL A 100 -19.18 -12.79 -8.64
CA VAL A 100 -18.42 -11.58 -8.95
C VAL A 100 -17.11 -11.95 -9.65
N PRO A 101 -16.59 -11.11 -10.57
CA PRO A 101 -15.31 -11.33 -11.25
C PRO A 101 -14.13 -10.99 -10.32
N ARG A 102 -14.10 -11.61 -9.14
CA ARG A 102 -13.08 -11.43 -8.10
C ARG A 102 -12.52 -12.78 -7.69
N ALA A 103 -11.21 -12.84 -7.51
CA ALA A 103 -10.53 -13.99 -6.92
C ALA A 103 -9.74 -13.52 -5.70
N ASN A 104 -9.77 -14.30 -4.62
CA ASN A 104 -8.94 -14.07 -3.45
C ASN A 104 -7.78 -15.06 -3.47
N THR A 105 -6.56 -14.56 -3.36
CA THR A 105 -5.35 -15.38 -3.28
C THR A 105 -4.67 -15.12 -1.94
N TYR A 106 -4.22 -16.20 -1.29
CA TYR A 106 -3.55 -16.13 0.00
C TYR A 106 -2.26 -16.93 -0.10
N PHE A 107 -1.15 -16.30 0.31
CA PHE A 107 0.16 -16.93 0.32
C PHE A 107 0.67 -16.98 1.76
N LEU A 108 0.97 -18.20 2.22
CA LEU A 108 1.67 -18.41 3.49
C LEU A 108 3.08 -18.88 3.17
N VAL A 109 4.05 -17.99 3.32
CA VAL A 109 5.47 -18.29 3.11
C VAL A 109 6.11 -18.58 4.46
N THR A 110 6.62 -19.81 4.65
CA THR A 110 7.28 -20.21 5.89
C THR A 110 8.78 -20.30 5.67
N MET A 111 9.54 -19.50 6.43
CA MET A 111 11.01 -19.48 6.37
C MET A 111 11.59 -20.18 7.60
N LYS A 112 12.50 -21.13 7.39
CA LYS A 112 13.23 -21.76 8.49
C LYS A 112 14.14 -20.72 9.14
N GLY A 113 14.02 -20.56 10.46
CA GLY A 113 14.90 -19.70 11.24
C GLY A 113 14.54 -18.21 11.26
N GLY A 114 13.50 -17.77 10.52
CA GLY A 114 13.09 -16.35 10.50
C GLY A 114 12.73 -15.79 11.89
N TYR A 115 12.26 -16.65 12.80
CA TYR A 115 11.94 -16.30 14.19
C TYR A 115 12.76 -17.09 15.21
N SER A 116 13.93 -17.62 14.81
CA SER A 116 14.78 -18.42 15.69
C SER A 116 15.48 -17.64 16.81
N SER A 117 15.61 -16.32 16.63
CA SER A 117 16.22 -15.41 17.60
C SER A 117 15.60 -14.02 17.45
N LEU A 118 15.79 -13.16 18.46
CA LEU A 118 15.36 -11.76 18.41
C LEU A 118 15.94 -11.03 17.18
N LYS A 119 17.23 -11.24 16.90
CA LYS A 119 17.89 -10.65 15.73
C LYS A 119 17.26 -11.13 14.43
N ALA A 120 17.00 -12.43 14.28
CA ALA A 120 16.37 -12.98 13.08
C ALA A 120 14.94 -12.43 12.88
N CYS A 121 14.18 -12.28 13.96
CA CYS A 121 12.83 -11.70 13.94
C CYS A 121 12.87 -10.26 13.41
N VAL A 122 13.71 -9.40 14.01
CA VAL A 122 13.84 -7.99 13.60
C VAL A 122 14.32 -7.85 12.15
N LEU A 123 15.28 -8.68 11.73
CA LEU A 123 15.76 -8.66 10.34
C LEU A 123 14.69 -9.13 9.35
N THR A 124 13.89 -10.13 9.71
CA THR A 124 12.78 -10.61 8.88
C THR A 124 11.71 -9.53 8.74
N GLU A 125 11.38 -8.84 9.83
CA GLU A 125 10.41 -7.74 9.80
C GLU A 125 10.93 -6.55 8.97
N LEU A 126 12.20 -6.17 9.14
CA LEU A 126 12.83 -5.13 8.33
C LEU A 126 12.82 -5.49 6.83
N PHE A 127 13.14 -6.75 6.50
CA PHE A 127 13.07 -7.23 5.12
C PHE A 127 11.66 -7.10 4.54
N VAL A 128 10.62 -7.46 5.30
CA VAL A 128 9.23 -7.30 4.87
C VAL A 128 8.87 -5.82 4.64
N HIS A 129 9.36 -4.91 5.49
CA HIS A 129 9.14 -3.48 5.29
C HIS A 129 9.83 -2.96 4.03
N LEU A 130 11.10 -3.31 3.80
CA LEU A 130 11.83 -2.91 2.60
C LEU A 130 11.19 -3.48 1.32
N LEU A 131 10.73 -4.72 1.36
CA LEU A 131 10.03 -5.33 0.23
C LEU A 131 8.70 -4.62 -0.06
N LYS A 132 7.95 -4.21 0.97
CA LYS A 132 6.73 -3.42 0.78
C LYS A 132 7.00 -2.04 0.19
N ASP A 133 8.09 -1.39 0.63
CA ASP A 133 8.53 -0.10 0.11
C ASP A 133 8.89 -0.19 -1.38
N GLU A 134 9.69 -1.18 -1.76
CA GLU A 134 10.06 -1.44 -3.16
C GLU A 134 8.84 -1.72 -4.05
N LEU A 135 7.85 -2.45 -3.52
CA LEU A 135 6.62 -2.77 -4.26
C LEU A 135 5.58 -1.65 -4.19
N ASN A 136 5.81 -0.58 -3.43
CA ASN A 136 4.81 0.44 -3.13
C ASN A 136 4.32 1.13 -4.41
N GLU A 137 5.22 1.48 -5.33
CA GLU A 137 4.87 2.17 -6.58
C GLU A 137 3.88 1.34 -7.43
N ILE A 138 4.09 0.03 -7.51
CA ILE A 138 3.22 -0.90 -8.24
C ILE A 138 1.89 -1.07 -7.50
N THR A 139 1.96 -1.36 -6.18
CA THR A 139 0.76 -1.63 -5.38
C THR A 139 -0.13 -0.39 -5.25
N TYR A 140 0.42 0.81 -5.32
CA TYR A 140 -0.35 2.06 -5.36
C TYR A 140 -1.29 2.09 -6.57
N GLN A 141 -0.79 1.77 -7.77
CA GLN A 141 -1.61 1.73 -8.99
C GLN A 141 -2.73 0.68 -8.87
N VAL A 142 -2.42 -0.50 -8.33
CA VAL A 142 -3.43 -1.55 -8.06
C VAL A 142 -4.49 -1.08 -7.05
N SER A 143 -4.06 -0.40 -5.99
CA SER A 143 -4.94 0.03 -4.91
C SER A 143 -5.97 1.07 -5.37
N LEU A 144 -5.57 1.99 -6.26
CA LEU A 144 -6.46 3.01 -6.83
C LEU A 144 -7.66 2.39 -7.56
N TYR A 145 -7.49 1.24 -8.21
CA TYR A 145 -8.60 0.56 -8.88
C TYR A 145 -9.63 0.00 -7.89
N LEU A 146 -9.20 -0.52 -6.73
CA LEU A 146 -10.10 -1.11 -5.74
C LEU A 146 -11.12 -0.11 -5.18
N TYR A 147 -10.83 1.20 -5.26
CA TYR A 147 -11.72 2.28 -4.83
C TYR A 147 -12.64 2.82 -5.96
N VAL A 148 -12.43 2.40 -7.21
CA VAL A 148 -13.14 2.95 -8.39
C VAL A 148 -14.33 2.09 -8.80
N ILE A 149 -14.53 0.90 -8.20
CA ILE A 149 -15.71 0.08 -8.45
C ILE A 149 -16.77 0.31 -7.36
N PRO A 150 -18.00 0.73 -7.71
CA PRO A 150 -19.12 0.84 -6.77
C PRO A 150 -19.62 -0.51 -6.25
#